data_AF-A0A919U5C5-F1
#
_entry.id   AF-A0A919U5C5-F1
#
_cell.length_a   1.000
_cell.length_b   1.000
_cell.length_c   1.000
_cell.angle_alpha   90.00
_cell.angle_beta   90.00
_cell.angle_gamma   90.00
#
_symmetry.space_group_name_H-M   'P 1'
#
loop_
_entity.id
_entity.type
_entity.pdbx_description
1 polymer ?
#
loop_
_entity_poly.entity_id
_entity_poly.type
_entity_poly.pdbx_seq_one_letter_code
_entity_poly.pdbx_strand_id
1 'polypeptide(L)'
;MAITAVTEAPPGLSLVFGVGDLLCALALRDVVETIRPLPVQPLAGTSDFLLGVSVIRGVAVPVIDTARLLGARVERPCRFVTTRTEAYATGPVIGVLPVEPDPTRPPPPALAAAANRLVVAVGVLDSRPLLFLKTGQVRDGA
;
A
#
# COMPACT_ATOMS: atom_id res chain seq x y z
N MET A 1 30.87 -0.74 32.72
CA MET A 1 29.48 -1.13 32.44
C MET A 1 28.91 -0.07 31.52
N ALA A 2 28.99 -0.28 30.20
CA ALA A 2 28.60 0.71 29.20
C ALA A 2 27.14 0.48 28.80
N ILE A 3 26.34 1.54 28.90
CA ILE A 3 24.96 1.60 28.41
C ILE A 3 25.10 1.89 26.91
N THR A 4 24.89 0.89 26.05
CA THR A 4 24.81 1.12 24.61
C THR A 4 23.48 1.82 24.35
N ALA A 5 23.54 3.14 24.16
CA ALA A 5 22.42 3.89 23.62
C ALA A 5 22.18 3.39 22.18
N VAL A 6 21.17 2.54 22.01
CA VAL A 6 20.54 2.36 20.70
C VAL A 6 19.91 3.70 20.40
N THR A 7 20.56 4.50 19.55
CA THR A 7 19.92 5.68 18.95
C THR A 7 18.89 5.13 17.98
N GLU A 8 17.70 4.82 18.49
CA GLU A 8 16.56 4.45 17.66
C GLU A 8 16.18 5.72 16.89
N ALA A 9 16.42 5.72 15.58
CA ALA A 9 15.80 6.74 14.73
C ALA A 9 14.30 6.73 15.03
N PRO A 10 13.64 7.91 15.14
CA PRO A 10 12.21 7.93 15.39
C PRO A 10 11.53 7.05 14.34
N PRO A 11 10.67 6.09 14.74
CA PRO A 11 10.05 5.18 13.79
C PRO A 11 9.32 6.03 12.76
N GLY A 12 9.59 5.81 11.48
CA GLY A 12 8.86 6.55 10.47
C GLY A 12 7.37 6.20 10.50
N LEU A 13 6.59 7.07 9.88
CA LEU A 13 5.15 6.98 9.90
C LEU A 13 4.66 6.28 8.63
N SER A 14 3.64 5.45 8.78
CA SER A 14 2.90 4.85 7.67
C SER A 14 1.41 5.13 7.79
N LEU A 15 0.76 5.36 6.66
CA LEU A 15 -0.70 5.31 6.56
C LEU A 15 -1.13 3.84 6.47
N VAL A 16 -1.93 3.39 7.44
CA VAL A 16 -2.41 2.01 7.53
C VAL A 16 -3.88 1.93 7.10
N PHE A 17 -4.20 0.94 6.29
CA PHE A 17 -5.55 0.71 5.77
C PHE A 17 -5.85 -0.79 5.58
N GLY A 18 -7.13 -1.13 5.53
CA GLY A 18 -7.60 -2.50 5.29
C GLY A 18 -7.75 -2.83 3.81
N VAL A 19 -7.51 -4.10 3.46
CA VAL A 19 -7.75 -4.68 2.13
C VAL A 19 -8.25 -6.11 2.30
N GLY A 20 -9.56 -6.34 2.21
CA GLY A 20 -10.15 -7.61 2.65
C GLY A 20 -9.76 -7.90 4.11
N ASP A 21 -9.18 -9.07 4.35
CA ASP A 21 -8.70 -9.49 5.68
C ASP A 21 -7.27 -9.02 6.00
N LEU A 22 -6.61 -8.33 5.06
CA LEU A 22 -5.23 -7.87 5.20
C LEU A 22 -5.16 -6.44 5.75
N LEU A 23 -4.06 -6.17 6.46
CA LEU A 23 -3.61 -4.80 6.72
C LEU A 23 -2.48 -4.43 5.77
N CYS A 24 -2.54 -3.21 5.27
CA CYS A 24 -1.53 -2.65 4.39
C CYS A 24 -1.02 -1.32 4.93
N ALA A 25 0.25 -1.03 4.66
CA ALA A 25 0.91 0.20 5.02
C ALA A 25 1.58 0.82 3.79
N LEU A 26 1.37 2.12 3.61
CA LEU A 26 2.16 2.97 2.73
C LEU A 26 2.96 3.95 3.58
N ALA A 27 4.24 4.13 3.27
CA ALA A 27 5.06 5.12 3.96
C ALA A 27 4.41 6.50 3.83
N LEU A 28 4.22 7.19 4.95
CA LEU A 28 3.46 8.45 4.98
C LEU A 28 4.09 9.52 4.08
N ARG A 29 5.41 9.52 3.96
CA ARG A 29 6.18 10.41 3.06
C ARG A 29 5.77 10.31 1.58
N ASP A 30 5.21 9.17 1.18
CA ASP A 30 4.80 8.90 -0.20
C ASP A 30 3.30 9.16 -0.42
N VAL A 31 2.53 9.36 0.66
CA VAL A 31 1.10 9.67 0.62
C VAL A 31 0.88 11.17 0.47
N VAL A 32 0.03 11.56 -0.47
CA VAL A 32 -0.34 12.96 -0.73
C VAL A 32 -1.65 13.32 0.00
N GLU A 33 -2.73 12.61 -0.28
CA GLU A 33 -4.03 12.81 0.38
C GLU A 33 -4.86 11.51 0.42
N THR A 34 -5.84 11.46 1.32
CA THR A 34 -6.89 10.43 1.32
C THR A 34 -8.22 11.07 0.94
N ILE A 35 -8.89 10.52 -0.07
CA ILE A 35 -10.13 11.07 -0.60
C ILE A 35 -11.21 9.99 -0.71
N ARG A 36 -12.46 10.42 -0.86
CA ARG A 36 -13.53 9.49 -1.24
C ARG A 36 -13.28 9.00 -2.68
N PRO A 37 -13.63 7.75 -3.02
CA PRO A 37 -13.50 7.26 -4.38
C PRO A 37 -14.19 8.19 -5.38
N LEU A 38 -13.46 8.57 -6.42
CA LEU A 38 -13.96 9.35 -7.55
C LEU A 38 -14.32 8.41 -8.71
N PRO A 39 -15.11 8.87 -9.70
CA PRO A 39 -15.38 8.09 -10.90
C PRO A 39 -14.08 7.63 -11.57
N VAL A 40 -14.04 6.37 -11.96
CA VAL A 40 -12.90 5.75 -12.67
C VAL A 40 -13.36 5.39 -14.08
N GLN A 41 -12.62 5.85 -15.08
CA GLN A 41 -12.80 5.47 -16.47
C GLN A 41 -11.93 4.23 -16.76
N PRO A 42 -12.53 3.05 -17.03
CA PRO A 42 -11.77 1.84 -17.32
C PRO A 42 -10.95 1.98 -18.59
N LEU A 43 -9.77 1.35 -18.60
CA LEU A 43 -8.91 1.23 -19.77
C LEU A 43 -8.94 -0.21 -20.29
N ALA A 44 -9.02 -0.40 -21.61
CA ALA A 44 -9.01 -1.71 -22.22
C ALA A 44 -7.57 -2.25 -22.37
N GLY A 45 -7.39 -3.57 -22.25
CA GLY A 45 -6.09 -4.22 -22.45
C GLY A 45 -5.07 -3.96 -21.35
N THR A 46 -5.51 -3.53 -20.17
CA THR A 46 -4.67 -3.33 -19.00
C THR A 46 -4.87 -4.43 -17.98
N SER A 47 -3.93 -4.55 -17.05
CA SER A 47 -3.99 -5.55 -15.98
C SER A 47 -5.20 -5.39 -15.08
N ASP A 48 -5.67 -6.50 -14.56
CA ASP A 48 -6.91 -6.56 -13.78
C ASP A 48 -6.90 -5.67 -12.54
N PHE A 49 -5.73 -5.43 -11.95
CA PHE A 49 -5.58 -4.54 -10.79
C PHE A 49 -5.64 -3.06 -11.16
N LEU A 50 -5.49 -2.67 -12.43
CA LEU A 50 -5.69 -1.29 -12.87
C LEU A 50 -7.18 -1.09 -13.16
N LEU A 51 -7.89 -0.39 -12.27
CA LEU A 51 -9.31 -0.07 -12.50
C LEU A 51 -9.50 0.90 -13.66
N GLY A 52 -8.47 1.68 -13.98
CA GLY A 52 -8.47 2.67 -15.03
C GLY A 52 -7.87 3.99 -14.56
N VAL A 53 -8.43 5.11 -15.02
CA VAL A 53 -7.94 6.46 -14.72
C VAL A 53 -9.05 7.29 -14.08
N SER A 54 -8.70 8.10 -13.08
CA SER A 54 -9.59 9.09 -12.48
C SER A 54 -8.98 10.48 -12.60
N VAL A 55 -9.83 11.51 -12.70
CA VAL A 55 -9.38 12.90 -12.70
C VAL A 55 -9.34 13.39 -11.25
N ILE A 56 -8.12 13.49 -10.70
CA ILE A 56 -7.88 13.95 -9.33
C ILE A 56 -7.17 15.30 -9.41
N ARG A 57 -7.78 16.34 -8.84
CA ARG A 57 -7.25 17.73 -8.90
C ARG A 57 -6.92 18.21 -10.33
N GLY A 58 -7.71 17.79 -11.31
CA GLY A 58 -7.51 18.15 -12.73
C GLY A 58 -6.43 17.34 -13.46
N VAL A 59 -5.81 16.36 -12.81
CA VAL A 59 -4.79 15.50 -13.40
C VAL A 59 -5.34 14.09 -13.59
N ALA A 60 -5.01 13.46 -14.71
CA ALA A 60 -5.31 12.06 -14.97
C ALA A 60 -4.41 11.15 -14.12
N VAL A 61 -4.98 10.46 -13.14
CA VAL A 61 -4.26 9.61 -12.19
C VAL A 61 -4.72 8.15 -12.36
N PRO A 62 -3.79 7.18 -12.54
CA PRO A 62 -4.13 5.76 -12.59
C PRO A 62 -4.65 5.29 -11.23
N VAL A 63 -5.73 4.51 -11.25
CA VAL A 63 -6.37 3.97 -10.04
C VAL A 63 -6.12 2.46 -9.95
N ILE A 64 -5.40 2.06 -8.91
CA ILE A 64 -5.01 0.67 -8.63
C ILE A 64 -5.97 0.09 -7.59
N ASP A 65 -6.64 -1.01 -7.91
CA ASP A 65 -7.38 -1.83 -6.95
C ASP A 65 -6.40 -2.63 -6.09
N THR A 66 -6.23 -2.21 -4.84
CA THR A 66 -5.26 -2.84 -3.93
C THR A 66 -5.67 -4.28 -3.57
N ALA A 67 -6.97 -4.61 -3.60
CA ALA A 67 -7.41 -5.98 -3.34
C ALA A 67 -7.01 -6.90 -4.49
N ARG A 68 -7.29 -6.50 -5.73
CA ARG A 68 -6.84 -7.25 -6.91
C ARG A 68 -5.32 -7.36 -6.98
N LEU A 69 -4.63 -6.26 -6.67
CA LEU A 69 -3.17 -6.20 -6.65
C LEU A 69 -2.55 -7.26 -5.71
N LEU A 70 -3.20 -7.51 -4.58
CA LEU A 70 -2.74 -8.44 -3.54
C LEU A 70 -3.38 -9.83 -3.65
N GLY A 71 -4.24 -10.08 -4.64
CA GLY A 71 -5.04 -11.30 -4.73
C GLY A 71 -5.99 -11.49 -3.54
N ALA A 72 -6.35 -10.40 -2.85
CA ALA A 72 -7.26 -10.39 -1.73
C ALA A 72 -8.73 -10.33 -2.20
N ARG A 73 -9.66 -10.52 -1.26
CA ARG A 73 -11.09 -10.37 -1.53
C ARG A 73 -11.39 -8.94 -2.01
N VAL A 74 -11.93 -8.84 -3.22
CA VAL A 74 -12.32 -7.57 -3.83
C VAL A 74 -13.64 -7.09 -3.24
N GLU A 75 -13.66 -5.84 -2.80
CA GLU A 75 -14.82 -5.16 -2.23
C GLU A 75 -14.95 -3.75 -2.82
N ARG A 76 -16.08 -3.07 -2.57
CA ARG A 76 -16.23 -1.68 -2.99
C ARG A 76 -15.20 -0.82 -2.24
N PRO A 77 -14.38 -0.02 -2.93
CA PRO A 77 -13.38 0.79 -2.26
C PRO A 77 -14.06 1.84 -1.38
N CYS A 78 -13.52 2.01 -0.18
CA CYS A 78 -14.00 3.01 0.78
C CYS A 78 -13.28 4.34 0.61
N ARG A 79 -12.01 4.31 0.21
CA ARG A 79 -11.13 5.49 0.05
C ARG A 79 -10.19 5.29 -1.14
N PHE A 80 -9.74 6.41 -1.70
CA PHE A 80 -8.52 6.45 -2.49
C PHE A 80 -7.41 7.04 -1.62
N VAL A 81 -6.29 6.34 -1.53
CA VAL A 81 -5.03 6.85 -0.98
C VAL A 81 -4.16 7.26 -2.16
N THR A 82 -3.87 8.55 -2.28
CA THR A 82 -3.11 9.08 -3.42
C THR A 82 -1.63 9.19 -3.09
N THR A 83 -0.80 8.90 -4.07
CA THR A 83 0.63 9.22 -4.11
C THR A 83 0.85 10.30 -5.18
N ARG A 84 2.11 10.61 -5.48
CA ARG A 84 2.42 11.53 -6.58
C ARG A 84 2.06 10.99 -7.96
N THR A 85 1.95 9.67 -8.11
CA THR A 85 1.89 8.98 -9.40
C THR A 85 0.66 8.12 -9.57
N GLU A 86 0.06 7.63 -8.48
CA GLU A 86 -1.08 6.72 -8.51
C GLU A 86 -2.12 7.07 -7.43
N ALA A 87 -3.31 6.52 -7.58
CA ALA A 87 -4.30 6.40 -6.53
C ALA A 87 -4.55 4.92 -6.22
N TYR A 88 -4.44 4.55 -4.96
CA TYR A 88 -4.75 3.22 -4.48
C TYR A 88 -6.19 3.20 -3.98
N ALA A 89 -7.02 2.38 -4.59
CA ALA A 89 -8.35 2.07 -4.10
C ALA A 89 -8.24 1.08 -2.94
N THR A 90 -8.69 1.50 -1.75
CA THR A 90 -8.50 0.78 -0.49
C THR A 90 -9.81 0.54 0.23
N GLY A 91 -9.80 -0.36 1.21
CA GLY A 91 -10.79 -0.40 2.27
C GLY A 91 -10.65 0.78 3.24
N PRO A 92 -11.17 0.64 4.48
CA PRO A 92 -11.08 1.70 5.48
C PRO A 92 -9.63 2.09 5.79
N VAL A 93 -9.37 3.40 5.85
CA VAL A 93 -8.13 3.94 6.42
C VAL A 93 -8.24 3.87 7.93
N ILE A 94 -7.29 3.20 8.57
CA ILE A 94 -7.23 3.01 10.03
C ILE A 94 -6.60 4.22 10.67
N GLY A 95 -5.50 4.72 10.09
CA GLY A 95 -4.84 5.92 10.58
C GLY A 95 -3.37 6.00 10.19
N VAL A 96 -2.69 7.00 10.73
CA VAL A 96 -1.25 7.15 10.64
C VAL A 96 -0.63 6.53 11.89
N LEU A 97 0.24 5.54 11.72
CA LEU A 97 0.84 4.79 12.80
C LEU A 97 2.38 4.79 12.70
N PRO A 98 3.10 4.73 13.82
CA PRO A 98 4.56 4.63 13.87
C PRO A 98 5.01 3.19 13.55
N VAL A 99 4.76 2.75 12.31
CA VAL A 99 5.12 1.43 11.81
C VAL A 99 5.94 1.58 10.54
N GLU A 100 7.05 0.85 10.46
CA GLU A 100 7.91 0.80 9.28
C GLU A 100 8.41 -0.63 9.01
N PRO A 101 8.84 -0.90 7.77
CA PRO A 101 9.58 -2.12 7.46
C PRO A 101 10.81 -2.25 8.37
N ASP A 102 10.92 -3.38 9.08
CA ASP A 102 12.17 -3.74 9.74
C ASP A 102 13.17 -4.26 8.67
N PRO A 103 14.26 -3.53 8.37
CA PRO A 103 15.20 -3.93 7.34
C PRO A 103 15.95 -5.22 7.69
N THR A 104 16.00 -5.60 8.96
CA THR A 104 16.64 -6.84 9.43
C THR A 104 15.74 -8.07 9.26
N ARG A 105 14.44 -7.85 8.96
CA ARG A 105 13.44 -8.90 8.77
C ARG A 105 12.88 -8.86 7.35
N PRO A 106 13.56 -9.49 6.38
CA PRO A 106 13.05 -9.57 5.01
C PRO A 106 11.73 -10.34 4.94
N PRO A 107 10.91 -10.12 3.90
CA PRO A 107 9.70 -10.89 3.70
C PRO A 107 10.03 -12.40 3.59
N PRO A 108 9.17 -13.30 4.14
CA PRO A 108 9.40 -14.73 4.06
C PRO A 108 9.65 -15.20 2.61
N PRO A 109 10.54 -16.16 2.34
CA PRO A 109 10.90 -16.55 0.96
C PRO A 109 9.73 -16.92 0.07
N ALA A 110 8.72 -17.62 0.63
CA ALA A 110 7.48 -17.94 -0.09
C ALA A 110 6.73 -16.68 -0.57
N LEU A 111 6.76 -15.62 0.24
CA LEU A 111 6.18 -14.34 -0.13
C LEU A 111 7.12 -13.52 -1.02
N ALA A 112 8.44 -13.59 -0.85
CA ALA A 112 9.37 -12.95 -1.78
C ALA A 112 9.25 -13.50 -3.21
N ALA A 113 8.92 -14.79 -3.35
CA ALA A 113 8.68 -15.44 -4.63
C ALA A 113 7.28 -15.17 -5.22
N ALA A 114 6.25 -15.01 -4.36
CA ALA A 114 4.86 -14.82 -4.77
C ALA A 114 4.42 -13.35 -4.84
N ALA A 115 5.00 -12.47 -4.02
CA ALA A 115 4.67 -11.06 -3.98
C ALA A 115 5.32 -10.38 -5.18
N ASN A 116 4.46 -10.01 -6.12
CA ASN A 116 4.77 -9.28 -7.33
C ASN A 116 5.47 -7.93 -7.03
N ARG A 117 6.76 -7.88 -6.66
CA ARG A 117 7.62 -6.68 -6.43
C ARG A 117 7.04 -5.50 -5.60
N LEU A 118 5.87 -5.66 -4.99
CA LEU A 118 5.06 -4.60 -4.40
C LEU A 118 5.07 -4.68 -2.88
N VAL A 119 5.18 -5.87 -2.29
CA VAL A 119 5.36 -6.00 -0.85
C VAL A 119 6.85 -5.87 -0.53
N VAL A 120 7.24 -4.83 0.19
CA VAL A 120 8.63 -4.59 0.57
C VAL A 120 9.01 -5.32 1.86
N ALA A 121 8.04 -5.53 2.74
CA ALA A 121 8.23 -6.22 4.01
C ALA A 121 6.89 -6.69 4.59
N VAL A 122 6.96 -7.58 5.59
CA VAL A 122 5.81 -8.02 6.39
C VAL A 122 6.10 -7.79 7.86
N GLY A 123 5.23 -7.01 8.49
CA GLY A 123 5.17 -6.83 9.93
C GLY A 123 3.94 -7.49 10.54
N VAL A 124 3.71 -7.20 11.82
CA VAL A 124 2.52 -7.61 12.55
C VAL A 124 1.95 -6.39 13.24
N LEU A 125 0.63 -6.19 13.13
CA LEU A 125 -0.12 -5.17 13.86
C LEU A 125 -1.40 -5.80 14.41
N ASP A 126 -1.61 -5.72 15.72
CA ASP A 126 -2.76 -6.32 16.42
C ASP A 126 -2.97 -7.82 16.08
N SER A 127 -1.88 -8.59 16.09
CA SER A 127 -1.88 -10.03 15.73
C SER A 127 -2.31 -10.35 14.29
N ARG A 128 -2.40 -9.33 13.41
CA ARG A 128 -2.67 -9.50 11.98
C ARG A 128 -1.42 -9.20 11.16
N PRO A 129 -1.26 -9.86 9.99
CA PRO A 129 -0.16 -9.54 9.08
C PRO A 129 -0.34 -8.11 8.53
N LEU A 130 0.73 -7.32 8.62
CA LEU A 130 0.81 -5.98 8.03
C LEU A 130 1.75 -6.02 6.82
N LEU A 131 1.22 -5.76 5.64
CA LEU A 131 1.99 -5.71 4.40
C LEU A 131 2.46 -4.27 4.13
N PHE A 132 3.77 -4.06 4.10
CA PHE A 132 4.32 -2.78 3.66
C PHE A 132 4.41 -2.78 2.14
N LEU A 133 3.76 -1.80 1.51
CA LEU A 133 3.66 -1.72 0.05
C LEU A 133 4.65 -0.68 -0.51
N LYS A 134 5.18 -0.97 -1.69
CA LYS A 134 5.98 -0.07 -2.50
C LYS A 134 5.08 0.86 -3.30
N THR A 135 5.39 2.14 -3.30
CA THR A 135 4.76 3.13 -4.20
C THR A 135 5.56 3.30 -5.49
N GLY A 136 4.89 3.76 -6.55
CA GLY A 136 5.57 4.42 -7.67
C GLY A 136 6.21 3.55 -8.75
N GLN A 137 5.95 2.24 -8.83
CA GLN A 137 6.18 1.40 -10.03
C GLN A 137 5.41 0.08 -9.86
N VAL A 138 4.08 0.11 -10.03
CA VAL A 138 3.32 -1.13 -10.21
C VAL A 138 3.57 -1.60 -11.64
N ARG A 139 4.34 -2.68 -11.79
CA ARG A 139 4.60 -3.33 -13.08
C ARG A 139 3.93 -4.67 -13.12
N ASP A 140 3.46 -5.05 -14.29
CA ASP A 140 3.06 -6.44 -14.53
C ASP A 140 4.27 -7.34 -14.46
N GLY A 141 4.11 -8.47 -13.75
CA GLY A 141 5.02 -9.58 -13.89
C GLY A 141 4.89 -10.11 -15.32
N ALA A 142 5.94 -9.94 -16.10
CA ALA A 142 6.11 -10.65 -17.37
C ALA A 142 6.31 -12.15 -17.11
#